data_AF-A0ABD5XVE9-F1
#
_entry.id   AF-A0ABD5XVE9-F1
#
_cell.length_a   1.000
_cell.length_b   1.000
_cell.length_c   1.000
_cell.angle_alpha   90.00
_cell.angle_beta   90.00
_cell.angle_gamma   90.00
#
_symmetry.space_group_name_H-M   'P 1'
#
loop_
_entity.id
_entity.type
_entity.pdbx_description
1 polymer ?
#
loop_
_entity_poly.entity_id
_entity_poly.type
_entity_poly.pdbx_seq_one_letter_code
_entity_poly.pdbx_strand_id
1 'polypeptide(L)'
;MSDTPKEQKFHSLLYSALYRYVENNDTKFSDVTIEKDVEGRQADIHLESNLTGSLVIEVKRDNISPYDKEVMKQARDYTRDIGADFFATCNSNDFYLFNYNGEFELQNVPYNYANLRPINLSDPDLDGFVPQLLSGVDHLYQHGELPEQEKKEQVVGLLRTFHSTIWPAYKELAQQKYNSNEKFINLFDDWVRENDFTGLSTDEQIETAAKQYAYLLTNKILFYEVVREQTPEPIEPSDGNKLQSLVGVSKLDFLDEHIRRQFEEIIEKIDYEPIFRNSDLFEQFPHNKKTLQNIQSLAENIEQREISGIDEDLLGDVFEELYVFSPNEFRHCLVAGDQPGVYEPSARAN
;
A
#
# COMPACT_ATOMS: atom_id res chain seq x y z
N MET A 1 16.01 10.55 -15.33
CA MET A 1 15.92 11.97 -14.92
C MET A 1 15.14 11.99 -13.61
N SER A 2 15.65 12.67 -12.59
CA SER A 2 15.22 12.45 -11.20
C SER A 2 13.83 13.03 -10.91
N ASP A 3 12.91 12.18 -10.45
CA ASP A 3 11.54 12.48 -9.98
C ASP A 3 11.46 13.32 -8.68
N THR A 4 12.57 13.95 -8.29
CA THR A 4 12.71 14.90 -7.16
C THR A 4 11.67 16.04 -7.12
N PRO A 5 11.08 16.54 -8.23
CA PRO A 5 10.16 17.68 -8.19
C PRO A 5 8.85 17.43 -7.43
N LYS A 6 8.34 16.18 -7.37
CA LYS A 6 7.04 15.88 -6.74
C LYS A 6 7.11 15.83 -5.22
N GLU A 7 8.13 15.19 -4.67
CA GLU A 7 8.38 15.13 -3.22
C GLU A 7 8.65 16.52 -2.63
N GLN A 8 9.58 17.28 -3.22
CA GLN A 8 9.87 18.64 -2.75
C GLN A 8 8.65 19.56 -2.84
N LYS A 9 7.82 19.40 -3.89
CA LYS A 9 6.58 20.13 -4.03
C LYS A 9 5.57 19.75 -2.94
N PHE A 10 5.33 18.46 -2.73
CA PHE A 10 4.38 18.01 -1.71
C PHE A 10 4.84 18.40 -0.30
N HIS A 11 6.12 18.18 0.02
CA HIS A 11 6.74 18.64 1.27
C HIS A 11 6.48 20.13 1.53
N SER A 12 6.80 20.96 0.55
CA SER A 12 6.62 22.42 0.65
C SER A 12 5.16 22.81 0.85
N LEU A 13 4.23 22.10 0.21
CA LEU A 13 2.79 22.34 0.31
C LEU A 13 2.26 21.92 1.67
N LEU A 14 2.60 20.72 2.15
CA LEU A 14 2.22 20.23 3.47
C LEU A 14 2.75 21.17 4.57
N TYR A 15 4.03 21.53 4.51
CA TYR A 15 4.62 22.50 5.44
C TYR A 15 3.88 23.83 5.40
N SER A 16 3.64 24.38 4.21
CA SER A 16 2.96 25.68 4.06
C SER A 16 1.52 25.65 4.60
N ALA A 17 0.80 24.55 4.39
CA ALA A 17 -0.54 24.36 4.89
C ALA A 17 -0.56 24.29 6.42
N LEU A 18 0.30 23.46 7.01
CA LEU A 18 0.45 23.34 8.47
C LEU A 18 0.85 24.68 9.11
N TYR A 19 1.88 25.33 8.58
CA TYR A 19 2.37 26.62 9.09
C TYR A 19 1.27 27.68 9.05
N ARG A 20 0.58 27.85 7.90
CA ARG A 20 -0.49 28.83 7.77
C ARG A 20 -1.67 28.52 8.68
N TYR A 21 -2.04 27.24 8.80
CA TYR A 21 -3.15 26.86 9.66
C TYR A 21 -2.85 27.18 11.13
N VAL A 22 -1.65 26.81 11.61
CA VAL A 22 -1.21 27.10 12.98
C VAL A 22 -1.06 28.60 13.23
N GLU A 23 -0.55 29.37 12.28
CA GLU A 23 -0.36 30.83 12.41
C GLU A 23 -1.70 31.60 12.45
N ASN A 24 -2.71 31.16 11.69
CA ASN A 24 -3.95 31.90 11.48
C ASN A 24 -5.14 31.41 12.31
N ASN A 25 -5.00 30.30 13.04
CA ASN A 25 -6.06 29.72 13.87
C ASN A 25 -5.61 29.58 15.32
N ASP A 26 -6.57 29.59 16.24
CA ASP A 26 -6.30 29.27 17.65
C ASP A 26 -6.10 27.75 17.79
N THR A 27 -4.85 27.30 17.73
CA THR A 27 -4.48 25.89 17.83
C THR A 27 -3.64 25.63 19.09
N LYS A 28 -3.54 24.36 19.49
CA LYS A 28 -2.68 23.95 20.60
C LYS A 28 -1.19 23.86 20.21
N PHE A 29 -0.86 24.05 18.93
CA PHE A 29 0.52 24.00 18.41
C PHE A 29 1.13 25.39 18.39
N SER A 30 2.38 25.50 18.82
CA SER A 30 3.07 26.78 18.96
C SER A 30 3.93 27.15 17.76
N ASP A 31 4.46 26.15 17.04
CA ASP A 31 5.31 26.38 15.88
C ASP A 31 5.28 25.19 14.92
N VAL A 32 5.62 25.45 13.64
CA VAL A 32 5.82 24.45 12.61
C VAL A 32 7.17 24.73 11.96
N THR A 33 8.12 23.81 12.12
CA THR A 33 9.49 23.99 11.64
C THR A 33 9.88 22.90 10.64
N ILE A 34 10.79 23.26 9.74
CA ILE A 34 11.56 22.29 8.94
C ILE A 34 12.86 22.09 9.71
N GLU A 35 13.05 20.91 10.29
CA GLU A 35 14.26 20.65 11.04
C GLU A 35 15.45 20.53 10.07
N LYS A 36 16.52 21.27 10.37
CA LYS A 36 17.78 21.21 9.63
C LYS A 36 18.79 20.41 10.44
N ASP A 37 19.15 19.25 9.90
CA ASP A 37 20.29 18.38 10.28
C ASP A 37 20.65 18.34 11.77
N VAL A 38 20.17 17.31 12.48
CA VAL A 38 20.76 16.88 13.75
C VAL A 38 21.48 15.55 13.51
N GLU A 39 22.82 15.58 13.60
CA GLU A 39 23.68 14.38 13.51
C GLU A 39 23.49 13.49 12.25
N GLY A 40 23.06 14.08 11.13
CA GLY A 40 22.88 13.37 9.85
C GLY A 40 21.61 12.53 9.76
N ARG A 41 20.64 12.73 10.67
CA ARG A 41 19.26 12.25 10.57
C ARG A 41 18.34 13.46 10.49
N GLN A 42 17.39 13.41 9.58
CA GLN A 42 16.47 14.50 9.31
C GLN A 42 15.05 13.93 9.31
N ALA A 43 14.16 14.53 10.09
CA ALA A 43 12.74 14.51 9.78
C ALA A 43 12.36 15.83 9.11
N ASP A 44 11.33 15.76 8.30
CA ASP A 44 11.05 16.80 7.32
C ASP A 44 10.24 17.97 7.86
N ILE A 45 9.32 17.69 8.79
CA ILE A 45 8.45 18.69 9.41
C ILE A 45 8.27 18.33 10.89
N HIS A 46 8.38 19.31 11.78
CA HIS A 46 8.13 19.17 13.21
C HIS A 46 7.08 20.20 13.65
N LEU A 47 6.03 19.72 14.31
CA LEU A 47 5.00 20.54 14.96
C LEU A 47 5.25 20.54 16.47
N GLU A 48 5.57 21.70 17.01
CA GLU A 48 5.84 21.85 18.44
C GLU A 48 4.53 22.14 19.20
N SER A 49 4.31 21.43 20.31
CA SER A 49 3.27 21.78 21.27
C SER A 49 3.63 21.35 22.68
N ASN A 50 3.45 22.28 23.62
CA ASN A 50 3.51 22.00 25.05
C ASN A 50 2.12 21.67 25.66
N LEU A 51 1.05 21.69 24.84
CA LEU A 51 -0.34 21.52 25.29
C LEU A 51 -0.98 20.21 24.83
N THR A 52 -0.50 19.65 23.72
CA THR A 52 -1.13 18.52 23.01
C THR A 52 -0.12 17.49 22.49
N GLY A 53 1.13 17.61 22.92
CA GLY A 53 2.23 16.80 22.41
C GLY A 53 2.72 17.26 21.03
N SER A 54 4.02 17.09 20.82
CA SER A 54 4.72 17.42 19.60
C SER A 54 4.65 16.27 18.58
N LEU A 55 4.61 16.61 17.29
CA LEU A 55 4.52 15.65 16.19
C LEU A 55 5.67 15.85 15.19
N VAL A 56 6.37 14.77 14.90
CA VAL A 56 7.34 14.69 13.79
C VAL A 56 6.68 14.06 12.57
N ILE A 57 6.91 14.59 11.38
CA ILE A 57 6.43 14.04 10.12
C ILE A 57 7.61 13.79 9.18
N GLU A 58 7.78 12.53 8.78
CA GLU A 58 8.72 12.09 7.75
C GLU A 58 8.02 12.04 6.38
N VAL A 59 8.54 12.76 5.38
CA VAL A 59 7.95 12.85 4.05
C VAL A 59 8.81 12.05 3.07
N LYS A 60 8.18 11.21 2.24
CA LYS A 60 8.86 10.43 1.21
C LYS A 60 8.30 10.70 -0.18
N ARG A 61 9.05 10.29 -1.20
CA ARG A 61 8.59 10.18 -2.58
C ARG A 61 7.44 9.19 -2.72
N ASP A 62 6.60 9.40 -3.72
CA ASP A 62 5.47 8.52 -4.04
C ASP A 62 5.86 7.08 -4.37
N ASN A 63 7.12 6.85 -4.78
CA ASN A 63 7.64 5.50 -5.06
C ASN A 63 8.34 4.84 -3.86
N ILE A 64 8.10 5.38 -2.66
CA ILE A 64 8.51 4.84 -1.36
C ILE A 64 7.25 4.78 -0.50
N SER A 65 6.97 3.61 0.07
CA SER A 65 5.85 3.45 0.97
C SER A 65 6.14 4.17 2.30
N PRO A 66 5.27 5.08 2.77
CA PRO A 66 5.41 5.66 4.10
C PRO A 66 5.25 4.61 5.21
N TYR A 67 4.53 3.51 4.94
CA TYR A 67 4.39 2.37 5.84
C TYR A 67 5.57 1.38 5.79
N ASP A 68 6.64 1.69 5.07
CA ASP A 68 7.84 0.84 5.06
C ASP A 68 8.55 0.87 6.43
N LYS A 69 8.99 -0.29 6.90
CA LYS A 69 9.61 -0.47 8.21
C LYS A 69 10.81 0.45 8.44
N GLU A 70 11.65 0.67 7.44
CA GLU A 70 12.82 1.56 7.59
C GLU A 70 12.39 3.03 7.63
N VAL A 71 11.31 3.40 6.95
CA VAL A 71 10.73 4.76 7.02
C VAL A 71 10.13 5.02 8.41
N MET A 72 9.32 4.08 8.91
CA MET A 72 8.77 4.15 10.27
C MET A 72 9.87 4.21 11.32
N LYS A 73 10.93 3.41 11.15
CA LYS A 73 12.08 3.40 12.06
C LYS A 73 12.81 4.73 12.07
N GLN A 74 13.03 5.32 10.89
CA GLN A 74 13.66 6.64 10.78
C GLN A 74 12.85 7.70 11.53
N ALA A 75 11.54 7.77 11.28
CA ALA A 75 10.65 8.72 11.94
C ALA A 75 10.64 8.52 13.47
N ARG A 76 10.47 7.28 13.94
CA ARG A 76 10.50 6.94 15.37
C ARG A 76 11.82 7.31 16.02
N ASP A 77 12.94 6.91 15.42
CA ASP A 77 14.27 7.17 15.98
C ASP A 77 14.51 8.68 16.08
N TYR A 78 14.11 9.45 15.07
CA TYR A 78 14.18 10.91 15.11
C TYR A 78 13.33 11.52 16.23
N THR A 79 12.07 11.12 16.34
CA THR A 79 11.15 11.56 17.41
C THR A 79 11.75 11.33 18.79
N ARG A 80 12.34 10.15 19.03
CA ARG A 80 13.05 9.86 20.27
C ARG A 80 14.26 10.77 20.46
N ASP A 81 15.06 10.97 19.42
CA ASP A 81 16.31 11.72 19.49
C ASP A 81 16.06 13.22 19.80
N ILE A 82 14.95 13.80 19.34
CA ILE A 82 14.56 15.19 19.66
C ILE A 82 13.62 15.33 20.87
N GLY A 83 13.17 14.22 21.44
CA GLY A 83 12.26 14.19 22.60
C GLY A 83 10.82 14.59 22.27
N ALA A 84 10.37 14.37 21.04
CA ALA A 84 9.00 14.59 20.62
C ALA A 84 8.07 13.43 21.03
N ASP A 85 6.77 13.69 21.07
CA ASP A 85 5.77 12.74 21.60
C ASP A 85 5.30 11.74 20.55
N PHE A 86 5.05 12.21 19.33
CA PHE A 86 4.45 11.42 18.26
C PHE A 86 5.23 11.49 16.95
N PHE A 87 4.98 10.52 16.08
CA PHE A 87 5.50 10.54 14.71
C PHE A 87 4.45 10.13 13.69
N ALA A 88 4.64 10.64 12.49
CA ALA A 88 3.89 10.29 11.31
C ALA A 88 4.84 10.11 10.11
N THR A 89 4.38 9.37 9.12
CA THR A 89 5.07 9.18 7.85
C THR A 89 4.09 9.42 6.71
N CYS A 90 4.52 10.07 5.64
CA CYS A 90 3.65 10.29 4.49
C CYS A 90 4.39 10.38 3.15
N ASN A 91 3.63 10.29 2.07
CA ASN A 91 3.99 10.78 0.74
C ASN A 91 2.81 11.60 0.20
N SER A 92 2.79 11.96 -1.09
CA SER A 92 1.69 12.79 -1.62
C SER A 92 0.34 12.07 -1.72
N ASN A 93 0.31 10.76 -1.50
CA ASN A 93 -0.87 9.90 -1.65
C ASN A 93 -1.41 9.38 -0.31
N ASP A 94 -0.53 9.16 0.67
CA ASP A 94 -0.82 8.36 1.86
C ASP A 94 -0.18 9.01 3.09
N PHE A 95 -0.92 9.09 4.19
CA PHE A 95 -0.44 9.60 5.49
C PHE A 95 -0.75 8.60 6.61
N TYR A 96 0.21 8.37 7.50
CA TYR A 96 0.10 7.48 8.62
C TYR A 96 0.51 8.19 9.92
N LEU A 97 -0.41 8.30 10.88
CA LEU A 97 -0.14 8.77 12.25
C LEU A 97 0.00 7.56 13.17
N PHE A 98 1.11 7.45 13.90
CA PHE A 98 1.40 6.28 14.74
C PHE A 98 1.27 6.57 16.23
N ASN A 99 0.73 5.59 16.98
CA ASN A 99 0.75 5.57 18.43
C ASN A 99 1.81 4.59 18.94
N TYR A 100 3.01 5.10 19.19
CA TYR A 100 4.15 4.28 19.58
C TYR A 100 4.33 4.20 21.09
N ASN A 101 4.02 3.02 21.65
CA ASN A 101 4.12 2.74 23.08
C ASN A 101 5.30 1.82 23.45
N GLY A 102 6.39 1.86 22.66
CA GLY A 102 7.57 1.02 22.90
C GLY A 102 7.55 -0.34 22.21
N GLU A 103 6.64 -0.54 21.24
CA GLU A 103 6.53 -1.77 20.47
C GLU A 103 7.88 -2.17 19.82
N PHE A 104 8.20 -3.46 19.92
CA PHE A 104 9.43 -4.01 19.33
C PHE A 104 9.32 -4.13 17.82
N GLU A 105 8.15 -4.56 17.36
CA GLU A 105 7.83 -4.75 15.95
C GLU A 105 7.05 -3.54 15.44
N LEU A 106 7.70 -2.71 14.62
CA LEU A 106 7.13 -1.45 14.11
C LEU A 106 5.81 -1.67 13.34
N GLN A 107 5.72 -2.77 12.62
CA GLN A 107 4.52 -3.23 11.92
C GLN A 107 3.27 -3.42 12.80
N ASN A 108 3.43 -3.65 14.12
CA ASN A 108 2.34 -3.84 15.08
C ASN A 108 1.94 -2.52 15.76
N VAL A 109 2.62 -1.42 15.45
CA VAL A 109 2.32 -0.10 16.02
C VAL A 109 0.95 0.35 15.48
N PRO A 110 -0.03 0.64 16.36
CA PRO A 110 -1.31 1.18 15.94
C PRO A 110 -1.15 2.47 15.15
N TYR A 111 -1.97 2.65 14.12
CA TYR A 111 -1.93 3.84 13.28
C TYR A 111 -3.30 4.25 12.75
N ASN A 112 -3.45 5.54 12.45
CA ASN A 112 -4.53 6.04 11.60
C ASN A 112 -3.98 6.33 10.21
N TYR A 113 -4.73 5.93 9.20
CA TYR A 113 -4.42 6.18 7.80
C TYR A 113 -5.31 7.29 7.24
N ALA A 114 -4.73 8.19 6.46
CA ALA A 114 -5.46 9.14 5.64
C ALA A 114 -5.05 9.04 4.17
N ASN A 115 -6.04 8.99 3.28
CA ASN A 115 -5.85 9.02 1.84
C ASN A 115 -5.74 10.46 1.36
N LEU A 116 -4.55 10.86 0.89
CA LEU A 116 -4.28 12.22 0.39
C LEU A 116 -4.52 12.38 -1.11
N ARG A 117 -4.73 11.29 -1.87
CA ARG A 117 -4.99 11.34 -3.33
C ARG A 117 -6.14 12.27 -3.77
N PRO A 118 -7.30 12.33 -3.08
CA PRO A 118 -8.39 13.21 -3.51
C PRO A 118 -8.17 14.67 -3.11
N ILE A 119 -7.17 14.95 -2.28
CA ILE A 119 -6.94 16.28 -1.72
C ILE A 119 -6.42 17.22 -2.80
N ASN A 120 -7.07 18.38 -2.92
CA ASN A 120 -6.57 19.49 -3.68
C ASN A 120 -5.36 20.10 -2.97
N LEU A 121 -4.17 19.74 -3.45
CA LEU A 121 -2.90 20.28 -3.00
C LEU A 121 -2.75 21.81 -3.11
N SER A 122 -3.67 22.50 -3.79
CA SER A 122 -3.71 23.97 -3.85
C SER A 122 -4.61 24.59 -2.78
N ASP A 123 -5.41 23.79 -2.08
CA ASP A 123 -6.22 24.23 -0.95
C ASP A 123 -5.31 24.57 0.24
N PRO A 124 -5.48 25.74 0.90
CA PRO A 124 -4.64 26.16 2.02
C PRO A 124 -4.65 25.21 3.22
N ASP A 125 -5.73 24.46 3.42
CA ASP A 125 -5.93 23.55 4.56
C ASP A 125 -5.92 22.08 4.11
N LEU A 126 -5.51 21.83 2.86
CA LEU A 126 -5.48 20.51 2.22
C LEU A 126 -6.84 19.81 2.32
N ASP A 127 -7.91 20.49 1.90
CA ASP A 127 -9.29 20.01 1.95
C ASP A 127 -9.73 19.57 3.36
N GLY A 128 -9.25 20.29 4.38
CA GLY A 128 -9.56 20.02 5.78
C GLY A 128 -8.74 18.90 6.42
N PHE A 129 -7.76 18.34 5.71
CA PHE A 129 -6.84 17.36 6.27
C PHE A 129 -6.02 17.94 7.43
N VAL A 130 -5.53 19.17 7.32
CA VAL A 130 -4.73 19.81 8.38
C VAL A 130 -5.49 19.89 9.71
N PRO A 131 -6.70 20.48 9.78
CA PRO A 131 -7.47 20.49 11.02
C PRO A 131 -7.74 19.09 11.59
N GLN A 132 -8.03 18.11 10.72
CA GLN A 132 -8.27 16.72 11.16
C GLN A 132 -7.01 16.11 11.77
N LEU A 133 -5.83 16.32 11.17
CA LEU A 133 -4.55 15.87 11.70
C LEU A 133 -4.29 16.46 13.10
N LEU A 134 -4.41 17.79 13.24
CA LEU A 134 -4.15 18.46 14.52
C LEU A 134 -5.12 17.98 15.62
N SER A 135 -6.39 17.75 15.26
CA SER A 135 -7.40 17.17 16.16
C SER A 135 -7.06 15.72 16.53
N GLY A 136 -6.56 14.93 15.57
CA GLY A 136 -6.13 13.55 15.80
C GLY A 136 -4.94 13.43 16.75
N VAL A 137 -3.95 14.32 16.63
CA VAL A 137 -2.82 14.41 17.56
C VAL A 137 -3.31 14.79 18.96
N ASP A 138 -4.24 15.76 19.07
CA ASP A 138 -4.79 16.12 20.37
C ASP A 138 -5.59 15.01 21.02
N HIS A 139 -6.40 14.30 20.25
CA HIS A 139 -7.09 13.12 20.74
C HIS A 139 -6.09 12.09 21.27
N LEU A 140 -5.03 11.79 20.51
CA LEU A 140 -3.99 10.85 20.89
C LEU A 140 -3.30 11.24 22.19
N TYR A 141 -2.97 12.52 22.35
CA TYR A 141 -2.35 13.01 23.58
C TYR A 141 -3.27 12.94 24.80
N GLN A 142 -4.55 13.28 24.64
CA GLN A 142 -5.49 13.28 25.77
C GLN A 142 -5.89 11.88 26.23
N HIS A 143 -5.99 10.92 25.30
CA HIS A 143 -6.56 9.58 25.58
C HIS A 143 -5.51 8.46 25.56
N GLY A 144 -4.33 8.69 24.98
CA GLY A 144 -3.29 7.67 24.80
C GLY A 144 -3.62 6.64 23.71
N GLU A 145 -4.69 6.85 22.96
CA GLU A 145 -5.16 6.01 21.86
C GLU A 145 -5.49 6.86 20.63
N LEU A 146 -5.41 6.26 19.45
CA LEU A 146 -5.74 6.97 18.21
C LEU A 146 -7.26 7.13 18.08
N PRO A 147 -7.74 8.17 17.38
CA PRO A 147 -9.15 8.26 17.03
C PRO A 147 -9.62 6.97 16.34
N GLU A 148 -10.83 6.52 16.66
CA GLU A 148 -11.40 5.31 16.04
C GLU A 148 -11.38 5.43 14.51
N GLN A 149 -10.87 4.38 13.86
CA GLN A 149 -10.88 4.20 12.41
C GLN A 149 -11.38 2.80 12.09
N GLU A 150 -12.20 2.67 11.05
CA GLU A 150 -12.66 1.36 10.61
C GLU A 150 -11.48 0.51 10.11
N LYS A 151 -11.42 -0.76 10.54
CA LYS A 151 -10.38 -1.71 10.08
C LYS A 151 -10.35 -1.81 8.54
N LYS A 152 -11.51 -1.68 7.90
CA LYS A 152 -11.68 -1.60 6.45
C LYS A 152 -10.77 -0.54 5.84
N GLU A 153 -10.87 0.69 6.33
CA GLU A 153 -10.12 1.82 5.81
C GLU A 153 -8.61 1.62 5.97
N GLN A 154 -8.18 1.02 7.07
CA GLN A 154 -6.76 0.71 7.31
C GLN A 154 -6.23 -0.33 6.31
N VAL A 155 -7.01 -1.38 6.04
CA VAL A 155 -6.65 -2.45 5.09
C VAL A 155 -6.63 -1.91 3.67
N VAL A 156 -7.67 -1.21 3.24
CA VAL A 156 -7.70 -0.58 1.92
C VAL A 156 -6.56 0.43 1.77
N GLY A 157 -6.27 1.22 2.81
CA GLY A 157 -5.17 2.17 2.81
C GLY A 157 -3.81 1.52 2.60
N LEU A 158 -3.56 0.38 3.25
CA LEU A 158 -2.35 -0.41 3.04
C LEU A 158 -2.22 -0.92 1.60
N LEU A 159 -3.31 -1.47 1.04
CA LEU A 159 -3.32 -2.00 -0.32
C LEU A 159 -3.13 -0.89 -1.36
N ARG A 160 -3.78 0.27 -1.16
CA ARG A 160 -3.60 1.47 -2.00
C ARG A 160 -2.17 1.99 -1.93
N THR A 161 -1.59 2.04 -0.73
CA THR A 161 -0.21 2.48 -0.51
C THR A 161 0.78 1.56 -1.23
N PHE A 162 0.58 0.25 -1.15
CA PHE A 162 1.44 -0.69 -1.87
C PHE A 162 1.31 -0.54 -3.37
N HIS A 163 0.07 -0.48 -3.89
CA HIS A 163 -0.19 -0.32 -5.31
C HIS A 163 0.50 0.94 -5.86
N SER A 164 0.24 2.11 -5.24
CA SER A 164 0.81 3.41 -5.65
C SER A 164 2.34 3.41 -5.61
N THR A 165 2.92 2.69 -4.66
CA THR A 165 4.37 2.58 -4.50
C THR A 165 5.02 1.69 -5.57
N ILE A 166 4.37 0.58 -5.97
CA ILE A 166 5.01 -0.45 -6.80
C ILE A 166 4.79 -0.29 -8.30
N TRP A 167 3.61 0.19 -8.75
CA TRP A 167 3.31 0.28 -10.18
C TRP A 167 4.30 1.17 -10.96
N PRO A 168 4.87 2.28 -10.42
CA PRO A 168 5.83 3.09 -11.17
C PRO A 168 7.10 2.30 -11.51
N ALA A 169 7.56 1.45 -10.59
CA ALA A 169 8.72 0.59 -10.82
C ALA A 169 8.42 -0.47 -11.90
N TYR A 170 7.20 -1.01 -11.93
CA TYR A 170 6.80 -1.91 -13.01
C TYR A 170 6.67 -1.20 -14.36
N LYS A 171 6.20 0.06 -14.40
CA LYS A 171 6.18 0.86 -15.63
C LYS A 171 7.58 0.99 -16.21
N GLU A 172 8.56 1.37 -15.38
CA GLU A 172 9.96 1.49 -15.82
C GLU A 172 10.54 0.17 -16.36
N LEU A 173 10.30 -0.94 -15.65
CA LEU A 173 10.80 -2.24 -16.06
C LEU A 173 10.11 -2.77 -17.32
N ALA A 174 8.79 -2.61 -17.42
CA ALA A 174 8.01 -2.97 -18.59
C ALA A 174 8.45 -2.16 -19.81
N GLN A 175 8.72 -0.86 -19.65
CA GLN A 175 9.26 -0.01 -20.72
C GLN A 175 10.62 -0.50 -21.22
N GLN A 176 11.52 -0.90 -20.33
CA GLN A 176 12.82 -1.48 -20.71
C GLN A 176 12.64 -2.80 -21.46
N LYS A 177 11.75 -3.66 -20.98
CA LYS A 177 11.47 -4.96 -21.59
C LYS A 177 10.79 -4.83 -22.96
N TYR A 178 9.86 -3.90 -23.11
CA TYR A 178 9.21 -3.56 -24.38
C TYR A 178 10.22 -3.09 -25.44
N ASN A 179 11.31 -2.44 -25.05
CA ASN A 179 12.32 -1.99 -26.01
C ASN A 179 13.32 -3.08 -26.45
N SER A 180 13.29 -4.27 -25.83
CA SER A 180 14.40 -5.24 -25.97
C SER A 180 13.98 -6.71 -26.04
N ASN A 181 12.72 -7.05 -25.79
CA ASN A 181 12.25 -8.43 -25.72
C ASN A 181 11.07 -8.68 -26.66
N GLU A 182 11.33 -9.32 -27.80
CA GLU A 182 10.33 -9.58 -28.86
C GLU A 182 9.11 -10.37 -28.34
N LYS A 183 9.32 -11.37 -27.47
CA LYS A 183 8.21 -12.12 -26.87
C LYS A 183 7.29 -11.21 -26.06
N PHE A 184 7.85 -10.35 -25.22
CA PHE A 184 7.09 -9.40 -24.41
C PHE A 184 6.37 -8.37 -25.28
N ILE A 185 7.02 -7.85 -26.33
CA ILE A 185 6.41 -6.91 -27.28
C ILE A 185 5.16 -7.53 -27.90
N ASN A 186 5.26 -8.74 -28.44
CA ASN A 186 4.12 -9.40 -29.09
C ASN A 186 2.96 -9.63 -28.11
N LEU A 187 3.25 -10.16 -26.91
CA LEU A 187 2.23 -10.36 -25.87
C LEU A 187 1.58 -9.05 -25.42
N PHE A 188 2.37 -7.99 -25.33
CA PHE A 188 1.88 -6.67 -24.95
C PHE A 188 0.99 -6.05 -26.04
N ASP A 189 1.44 -6.08 -27.31
CA ASP A 189 0.69 -5.54 -28.44
C ASP A 189 -0.62 -6.31 -28.70
N ASP A 190 -0.63 -7.62 -28.45
CA ASP A 190 -1.86 -8.43 -28.48
C ASP A 190 -2.80 -8.05 -27.33
N TRP A 191 -2.30 -7.95 -26.10
CA TRP A 191 -3.10 -7.49 -24.95
C TRP A 191 -3.68 -6.08 -25.17
N VAL A 192 -2.92 -5.14 -25.74
CA VAL A 192 -3.40 -3.79 -26.11
C VAL A 192 -4.57 -3.87 -27.08
N ARG A 193 -4.50 -4.77 -28.08
CA ARG A 193 -5.54 -4.94 -29.10
C ARG A 193 -6.79 -5.60 -28.52
N GLU A 194 -6.62 -6.64 -27.71
CA GLU A 194 -7.71 -7.37 -27.06
C GLU A 194 -8.50 -6.50 -26.09
N ASN A 195 -7.84 -5.55 -25.44
CA ASN A 195 -8.46 -4.65 -24.46
C ASN A 195 -8.88 -3.29 -25.04
N ASP A 196 -8.74 -3.08 -26.35
CA ASP A 196 -9.08 -1.84 -27.06
C ASP A 196 -8.30 -0.58 -26.57
N PHE A 197 -7.04 -0.77 -26.17
CA PHE A 197 -6.13 0.31 -25.76
C PHE A 197 -5.35 0.94 -26.92
N THR A 198 -5.72 0.62 -28.16
CA THR A 198 -5.05 1.11 -29.37
C THR A 198 -5.11 2.63 -29.55
N GLY A 199 -6.07 3.30 -28.91
CA GLY A 199 -6.21 4.76 -28.92
C GLY A 199 -5.27 5.50 -27.95
N LEU A 200 -4.60 4.78 -27.04
CA LEU A 200 -3.64 5.35 -26.09
C LEU A 200 -2.24 5.43 -26.72
N SER A 201 -1.40 6.33 -26.22
CA SER A 201 0.04 6.30 -26.54
C SER A 201 0.72 5.08 -25.91
N THR A 202 1.87 4.66 -26.44
CA THR A 202 2.62 3.52 -25.89
C THR A 202 3.00 3.71 -24.42
N ASP A 203 3.34 4.93 -23.99
CA ASP A 203 3.65 5.20 -22.58
C ASP A 203 2.40 5.01 -21.69
N GLU A 204 1.23 5.47 -22.14
CA GLU A 204 -0.05 5.27 -21.45
C GLU A 204 -0.44 3.78 -21.41
N GLN A 205 -0.24 3.05 -22.50
CA GLN A 205 -0.50 1.59 -22.54
C GLN A 205 0.38 0.84 -21.54
N ILE A 206 1.67 1.17 -21.46
CA ILE A 206 2.62 0.53 -20.54
C ILE A 206 2.28 0.91 -19.10
N GLU A 207 1.89 2.16 -18.86
CA GLU A 207 1.40 2.61 -17.55
C GLU A 207 0.16 1.81 -17.11
N THR A 208 -0.84 1.68 -17.99
CA THR A 208 -2.06 0.91 -17.71
C THR A 208 -1.71 -0.56 -17.40
N ALA A 209 -0.86 -1.20 -18.21
CA ALA A 209 -0.44 -2.57 -17.95
C ALA A 209 0.30 -2.73 -16.61
N ALA A 210 1.17 -1.78 -16.26
CA ALA A 210 1.89 -1.79 -14.99
C ALA A 210 0.97 -1.62 -13.77
N LYS A 211 -0.03 -0.73 -13.87
CA LYS A 211 -1.06 -0.57 -12.82
C LYS A 211 -1.93 -1.80 -12.68
N GLN A 212 -2.36 -2.41 -13.79
CA GLN A 212 -3.11 -3.67 -13.77
C GLN A 212 -2.30 -4.80 -13.16
N TYR A 213 -1.02 -4.92 -13.53
CA TYR A 213 -0.15 -5.95 -12.95
C TYR A 213 0.06 -5.76 -11.45
N ALA A 214 0.34 -4.53 -11.00
CA ALA A 214 0.45 -4.20 -9.58
C ALA A 214 -0.83 -4.54 -8.80
N TYR A 215 -1.99 -4.25 -9.39
CA TYR A 215 -3.30 -4.58 -8.81
C TYR A 215 -3.50 -6.09 -8.66
N LEU A 216 -3.29 -6.84 -9.74
CA LEU A 216 -3.42 -8.31 -9.74
C LEU A 216 -2.49 -8.93 -8.70
N LEU A 217 -1.25 -8.46 -8.61
CA LEU A 217 -0.29 -8.94 -7.61
C LEU A 217 -0.74 -8.62 -6.18
N THR A 218 -1.21 -7.39 -5.93
CA THR A 218 -1.74 -6.97 -4.61
C THR A 218 -2.87 -7.88 -4.17
N ASN A 219 -3.82 -8.13 -5.07
CA ASN A 219 -4.99 -8.96 -4.78
C ASN A 219 -4.62 -10.43 -4.57
N LYS A 220 -3.67 -10.97 -5.36
CA LYS A 220 -3.18 -12.34 -5.16
C LYS A 220 -2.53 -12.52 -3.80
N ILE A 221 -1.71 -11.56 -3.35
CA ILE A 221 -1.09 -11.60 -2.03
C ILE A 221 -2.17 -11.56 -0.94
N LEU A 222 -3.11 -10.62 -1.02
CA LEU A 222 -4.22 -10.51 -0.06
C LEU A 222 -5.03 -11.82 0.01
N PHE A 223 -5.52 -12.30 -1.13
CA PHE A 223 -6.33 -13.52 -1.18
C PHE A 223 -5.57 -14.75 -0.70
N TYR A 224 -4.29 -14.86 -1.07
CA TYR A 224 -3.47 -15.97 -0.63
C TYR A 224 -3.36 -15.99 0.89
N GLU A 225 -3.10 -14.84 1.51
CA GLU A 225 -2.99 -14.74 2.97
C GLU A 225 -4.31 -15.04 3.68
N VAL A 226 -5.44 -14.54 3.16
CA VAL A 226 -6.79 -14.87 3.66
C VAL A 226 -7.02 -16.38 3.63
N VAL A 227 -6.82 -17.01 2.47
CA VAL A 227 -7.04 -18.45 2.31
C VAL A 227 -6.07 -19.24 3.19
N ARG A 228 -4.79 -18.85 3.23
CA ARG A 228 -3.77 -19.48 4.07
C ARG A 228 -4.16 -19.47 5.54
N GLU A 229 -4.66 -18.35 6.06
CA GLU A 229 -5.11 -18.26 7.45
C GLU A 229 -6.30 -19.18 7.75
N GLN A 230 -7.17 -19.40 6.77
CA GLN A 230 -8.30 -20.33 6.84
C GLN A 230 -7.92 -21.79 6.53
N THR A 231 -6.63 -22.10 6.36
CA THR A 231 -6.15 -23.49 6.20
C THR A 231 -5.48 -23.99 7.49
N PRO A 232 -5.62 -25.29 7.82
CA PRO A 232 -6.35 -26.32 7.07
C PRO A 232 -7.87 -26.34 7.33
N GLU A 233 -8.39 -25.45 8.19
CA GLU A 233 -9.81 -25.36 8.54
C GLU A 233 -10.20 -23.88 8.65
N PRO A 234 -11.33 -23.44 8.06
CA PRO A 234 -12.36 -24.24 7.37
C PRO A 234 -12.05 -24.61 5.91
N ILE A 235 -10.98 -24.08 5.31
CA ILE A 235 -10.57 -24.45 3.95
C ILE A 235 -9.59 -25.62 4.04
N GLU A 236 -10.02 -26.81 3.61
CA GLU A 236 -9.22 -28.03 3.61
C GLU A 236 -8.44 -28.20 2.29
N PRO A 237 -7.09 -28.07 2.28
CA PRO A 237 -6.29 -28.36 1.10
C PRO A 237 -6.26 -29.87 0.82
N SER A 238 -6.05 -30.26 -0.44
CA SER A 238 -6.06 -31.68 -0.86
C SER A 238 -5.05 -32.58 -0.13
N ASP A 239 -3.97 -32.01 0.43
CA ASP A 239 -2.95 -32.71 1.23
C ASP A 239 -3.19 -32.59 2.76
N GLY A 240 -4.23 -31.88 3.18
CA GLY A 240 -4.61 -31.62 4.58
C GLY A 240 -3.68 -30.68 5.34
N ASN A 241 -2.70 -30.05 4.69
CA ASN A 241 -1.70 -29.21 5.35
C ASN A 241 -2.02 -27.71 5.17
N LYS A 242 -1.65 -26.90 6.16
CA LYS A 242 -1.69 -25.44 6.05
C LYS A 242 -0.81 -24.96 4.88
N LEU A 243 -1.30 -23.98 4.11
CA LEU A 243 -0.49 -23.31 3.10
C LEU A 243 0.72 -22.60 3.75
N GLN A 244 1.83 -22.48 3.01
CA GLN A 244 3.05 -21.88 3.56
C GLN A 244 2.95 -20.35 3.55
N SER A 245 3.70 -19.66 4.42
CA SER A 245 3.83 -18.20 4.33
C SER A 245 4.46 -17.80 2.99
N LEU A 246 4.06 -16.64 2.44
CA LEU A 246 4.72 -16.03 1.27
C LEU A 246 6.09 -15.43 1.60
N VAL A 247 6.43 -15.30 2.89
CA VAL A 247 7.63 -14.64 3.39
C VAL A 247 8.46 -15.58 4.25
N GLY A 248 9.60 -15.11 4.75
CA GLY A 248 10.54 -15.95 5.50
C GLY A 248 11.52 -16.75 4.63
N VAL A 249 11.63 -16.44 3.34
CA VAL A 249 12.69 -16.98 2.48
C VAL A 249 14.06 -16.43 2.88
N SER A 250 15.08 -17.29 2.87
CA SER A 250 16.43 -16.95 3.34
C SER A 250 17.16 -15.88 2.51
N LYS A 251 16.77 -15.70 1.24
CA LYS A 251 17.31 -14.68 0.35
C LYS A 251 16.21 -14.11 -0.54
N LEU A 252 16.27 -12.80 -0.75
CA LEU A 252 15.36 -12.06 -1.62
C LEU A 252 15.32 -12.59 -3.06
N ASP A 253 16.45 -13.09 -3.57
CA ASP A 253 16.55 -13.64 -4.93
C ASP A 253 15.65 -14.88 -5.14
N PHE A 254 15.24 -15.55 -4.07
CA PHE A 254 14.31 -16.69 -4.12
C PHE A 254 12.85 -16.29 -3.90
N LEU A 255 12.57 -15.02 -3.58
CA LEU A 255 11.22 -14.57 -3.23
C LEU A 255 10.25 -14.68 -4.42
N ASP A 256 10.68 -14.28 -5.62
CA ASP A 256 9.84 -14.35 -6.83
C ASP A 256 9.43 -15.80 -7.14
N GLU A 257 10.40 -16.71 -7.17
CA GLU A 257 10.16 -18.14 -7.41
C GLU A 257 9.28 -18.75 -6.32
N HIS A 258 9.54 -18.38 -5.05
CA HIS A 258 8.73 -18.84 -3.94
C HIS A 258 7.27 -18.39 -4.05
N ILE A 259 7.01 -17.10 -4.26
CA ILE A 259 5.65 -16.56 -4.40
C ILE A 259 4.92 -17.22 -5.58
N ARG A 260 5.60 -17.36 -6.73
CA ARG A 260 5.03 -18.06 -7.91
C ARG A 260 4.64 -19.49 -7.56
N ARG A 261 5.52 -20.25 -6.90
CA ARG A 261 5.23 -21.62 -6.48
C ARG A 261 4.04 -21.67 -5.51
N GLN A 262 3.95 -20.73 -4.57
CA GLN A 262 2.83 -20.68 -3.64
C GLN A 262 1.50 -20.37 -4.35
N PHE A 263 1.51 -19.49 -5.37
CA PHE A 263 0.35 -19.25 -6.23
C PHE A 263 -0.03 -20.44 -7.10
N GLU A 264 0.93 -21.28 -7.51
CA GLU A 264 0.64 -22.55 -8.18
C GLU A 264 0.07 -23.58 -7.19
N GLU A 265 0.66 -23.70 -6.00
CA GLU A 265 0.22 -24.63 -4.96
C GLU A 265 -1.24 -24.39 -4.52
N ILE A 266 -1.68 -23.13 -4.41
CA ILE A 266 -3.09 -22.85 -4.06
C ILE A 266 -4.06 -23.27 -5.17
N ILE A 267 -3.66 -23.19 -6.45
CA ILE A 267 -4.45 -23.71 -7.57
C ILE A 267 -4.51 -25.24 -7.47
N GLU A 268 -3.37 -25.91 -7.27
CA GLU A 268 -3.31 -27.38 -7.22
C GLU A 268 -4.03 -27.97 -6.00
N LYS A 269 -3.97 -27.30 -4.86
CA LYS A 269 -4.48 -27.85 -3.59
C LYS A 269 -5.91 -27.46 -3.26
N ILE A 270 -6.38 -26.32 -3.76
CA ILE A 270 -7.68 -25.72 -3.38
C ILE A 270 -8.55 -25.36 -4.61
N ASP A 271 -8.00 -25.40 -5.82
CA ASP A 271 -8.71 -25.09 -7.09
C ASP A 271 -9.17 -23.62 -7.23
N TYR A 272 -8.36 -22.68 -6.74
CA TYR A 272 -8.62 -21.23 -6.83
C TYR A 272 -8.12 -20.61 -8.15
N GLU A 273 -8.30 -21.32 -9.27
CA GLU A 273 -7.82 -20.90 -10.59
C GLU A 273 -8.24 -19.47 -11.02
N PRO A 274 -9.51 -19.02 -10.82
CA PRO A 274 -9.97 -17.72 -11.32
C PRO A 274 -9.19 -16.51 -10.78
N ILE A 275 -8.65 -16.62 -9.55
CA ILE A 275 -7.90 -15.55 -8.90
C ILE A 275 -6.42 -15.64 -9.26
N PHE A 276 -5.84 -16.85 -9.30
CA PHE A 276 -4.39 -17.05 -9.36
C PHE A 276 -3.82 -17.29 -10.75
N ARG A 277 -4.65 -17.64 -11.76
CA ARG A 277 -4.19 -17.70 -13.16
C ARG A 277 -3.89 -16.30 -13.69
N ASN A 278 -2.80 -16.15 -14.43
CA ASN A 278 -2.43 -14.89 -15.12
C ASN A 278 -2.69 -15.01 -16.63
N SER A 279 -2.76 -13.87 -17.31
CA SER A 279 -2.51 -13.84 -18.75
C SER A 279 -1.03 -14.05 -19.03
N ASP A 280 -0.71 -14.58 -20.22
CA ASP A 280 0.66 -14.80 -20.66
C ASP A 280 1.55 -13.55 -20.55
N LEU A 281 0.96 -12.36 -20.76
CA LEU A 281 1.67 -11.09 -20.58
C LEU A 281 2.11 -10.88 -19.12
N PHE A 282 1.20 -11.06 -18.15
CA PHE A 282 1.48 -10.78 -16.74
C PHE A 282 2.44 -11.79 -16.12
N GLU A 283 2.53 -13.02 -16.63
CA GLU A 283 3.59 -13.96 -16.27
C GLU A 283 4.99 -13.48 -16.71
N GLN A 284 5.05 -12.66 -17.76
CA GLN A 284 6.26 -12.07 -18.29
C GLN A 284 6.59 -10.71 -17.66
N PHE A 285 5.82 -10.19 -16.70
CA PHE A 285 6.18 -8.92 -16.07
C PHE A 285 7.51 -9.05 -15.30
N PRO A 286 8.46 -8.12 -15.51
CA PRO A 286 9.77 -8.17 -14.88
C PRO A 286 9.72 -7.70 -13.42
N HIS A 287 10.54 -8.34 -12.57
CA HIS A 287 10.84 -7.88 -11.21
C HIS A 287 12.29 -7.41 -11.11
N ASN A 288 12.57 -6.48 -10.21
CA ASN A 288 13.91 -6.13 -9.76
C ASN A 288 14.00 -6.25 -8.24
N LYS A 289 15.20 -6.02 -7.67
CA LYS A 289 15.42 -6.09 -6.23
C LYS A 289 14.45 -5.19 -5.44
N LYS A 290 14.21 -3.96 -5.92
CA LYS A 290 13.34 -2.99 -5.25
C LYS A 290 11.87 -3.46 -5.24
N THR A 291 11.36 -3.96 -6.36
CA THR A 291 9.98 -4.47 -6.42
C THR A 291 9.82 -5.70 -5.53
N LEU A 292 10.82 -6.59 -5.45
CA LEU A 292 10.79 -7.75 -4.56
C LEU A 292 10.79 -7.34 -3.09
N GLN A 293 11.58 -6.32 -2.71
CA GLN A 293 11.55 -5.79 -1.34
C GLN A 293 10.17 -5.25 -0.97
N ASN A 294 9.55 -4.47 -1.87
CA ASN A 294 8.21 -3.95 -1.63
C ASN A 294 7.18 -5.09 -1.48
N ILE A 295 7.26 -6.12 -2.33
CA ILE A 295 6.38 -7.31 -2.25
C ILE A 295 6.56 -8.01 -0.90
N GLN A 296 7.81 -8.22 -0.49
CA GLN A 296 8.11 -8.82 0.80
C GLN A 296 7.50 -8.01 1.94
N SER A 297 7.73 -6.70 1.96
CA SER A 297 7.17 -5.80 2.98
C SER A 297 5.65 -5.87 3.01
N LEU A 298 4.98 -5.91 1.85
CA LEU A 298 3.52 -6.06 1.81
C LEU A 298 3.08 -7.39 2.41
N ALA A 299 3.66 -8.50 1.95
CA ALA A 299 3.25 -9.82 2.41
C ALA A 299 3.50 -9.99 3.91
N GLU A 300 4.62 -9.48 4.45
CA GLU A 300 4.90 -9.43 5.90
C GLU A 300 3.83 -8.61 6.64
N ASN A 301 3.49 -7.42 6.12
CA ASN A 301 2.49 -6.54 6.72
C ASN A 301 1.06 -7.12 6.68
N ILE A 302 0.73 -7.89 5.66
CA ILE A 302 -0.56 -8.57 5.50
C ILE A 302 -0.63 -9.76 6.46
N GLU A 303 0.38 -10.62 6.49
CA GLU A 303 0.45 -11.81 7.36
C GLU A 303 0.34 -11.45 8.86
N GLN A 304 0.91 -10.33 9.29
CA GLN A 304 0.91 -9.94 10.71
C GLN A 304 -0.44 -9.41 11.23
N ARG A 305 -1.39 -9.10 10.35
CA ARG A 305 -2.66 -8.45 10.72
C ARG A 305 -3.78 -9.41 11.05
N GLU A 306 -3.56 -10.72 10.94
CA GLU A 306 -4.58 -11.75 11.11
C GLU A 306 -5.86 -11.40 10.31
N ILE A 307 -5.67 -11.25 9.00
CA ILE A 307 -6.69 -10.74 8.07
C ILE A 307 -7.87 -11.72 7.97
N SER A 308 -7.78 -12.97 8.43
CA SER A 308 -8.92 -13.89 8.54
C SER A 308 -10.01 -13.43 9.53
N GLY A 309 -9.70 -12.49 10.43
CA GLY A 309 -10.70 -11.82 11.27
C GLY A 309 -11.53 -10.77 10.51
N ILE A 310 -11.27 -10.60 9.21
CA ILE A 310 -11.98 -9.71 8.31
C ILE A 310 -13.20 -10.42 7.74
N ASP A 311 -14.37 -9.81 7.92
CA ASP A 311 -15.65 -10.28 7.38
C ASP A 311 -15.54 -10.55 5.86
N GLU A 312 -16.21 -11.59 5.37
CA GLU A 312 -16.23 -11.93 3.94
C GLU A 312 -16.76 -10.74 3.10
N ASP A 313 -17.67 -9.96 3.70
CA ASP A 313 -18.18 -8.69 3.18
C ASP A 313 -17.07 -7.64 3.01
N LEU A 314 -16.10 -7.58 3.92
CA LEU A 314 -15.00 -6.64 3.83
C LEU A 314 -13.99 -7.03 2.73
N LEU A 315 -13.83 -8.31 2.39
CA LEU A 315 -13.05 -8.69 1.21
C LEU A 315 -13.76 -8.24 -0.06
N GLY A 316 -15.06 -8.54 -0.21
CA GLY A 316 -15.87 -8.06 -1.34
C GLY A 316 -15.79 -6.54 -1.50
N ASP A 317 -15.90 -5.81 -0.40
CA ASP A 317 -15.78 -4.36 -0.37
C ASP A 317 -14.38 -3.84 -0.72
N VAL A 318 -13.32 -4.50 -0.23
CA VAL A 318 -11.93 -4.18 -0.60
C VAL A 318 -11.74 -4.40 -2.11
N PHE A 319 -12.33 -5.46 -2.68
CA PHE A 319 -12.34 -5.71 -4.12
C PHE A 319 -13.06 -4.61 -4.89
N GLU A 320 -14.26 -4.22 -4.45
CA GLU A 320 -15.05 -3.18 -5.10
C GLU A 320 -14.36 -1.82 -5.03
N GLU A 321 -13.83 -1.43 -3.87
CA GLU A 321 -13.08 -0.19 -3.75
C GLU A 321 -11.83 -0.21 -4.63
N LEU A 322 -11.04 -1.28 -4.58
CA LEU A 322 -9.85 -1.41 -5.42
C LEU A 322 -10.20 -1.35 -6.92
N TYR A 323 -11.32 -1.94 -7.33
CA TYR A 323 -11.84 -1.88 -8.70
C TYR A 323 -12.30 -0.46 -9.09
N VAL A 324 -12.92 0.29 -8.17
CA VAL A 324 -13.33 1.70 -8.36
C VAL A 324 -12.12 2.64 -8.52
N PHE A 325 -10.91 2.26 -8.10
CA PHE A 325 -9.70 3.07 -8.36
C PHE A 325 -9.18 2.97 -9.80
N SER A 326 -9.57 1.94 -10.55
CA SER A 326 -9.17 1.80 -11.95
C SER A 326 -10.32 1.56 -12.94
N PRO A 327 -11.47 2.27 -12.90
CA PRO A 327 -12.63 1.93 -13.70
C PRO A 327 -12.41 2.18 -15.20
N ASN A 328 -11.58 3.17 -15.54
CA ASN A 328 -11.24 3.51 -16.92
C ASN A 328 -10.19 2.58 -17.53
N GLU A 329 -9.52 1.77 -16.71
CA GLU A 329 -8.45 0.86 -17.13
C GLU A 329 -8.92 -0.61 -17.19
N PHE A 330 -10.13 -0.96 -16.73
CA PHE A 330 -10.50 -2.36 -16.38
C PHE A 330 -11.71 -2.97 -17.10
N ARG A 331 -12.26 -2.35 -18.16
CA ARG A 331 -13.51 -2.83 -18.81
C ARG A 331 -13.51 -4.29 -19.28
N HIS A 332 -12.37 -4.98 -19.42
CA HIS A 332 -12.32 -6.32 -20.02
C HIS A 332 -11.57 -7.43 -19.27
N CYS A 333 -10.91 -7.18 -18.13
CA CYS A 333 -10.17 -8.26 -17.45
C CYS A 333 -11.04 -9.21 -16.62
N LEU A 334 -12.23 -8.81 -16.17
CA LEU A 334 -13.16 -9.67 -15.41
C LEU A 334 -14.23 -10.35 -16.28
N VAL A 335 -14.18 -10.20 -17.61
CA VAL A 335 -15.15 -10.88 -18.51
C VAL A 335 -14.68 -12.29 -18.90
N ALA A 336 -13.46 -12.69 -18.52
CA ALA A 336 -12.91 -14.02 -18.80
C ALA A 336 -12.98 -15.01 -17.61
N GLY A 337 -13.47 -14.57 -16.45
CA GLY A 337 -13.80 -15.43 -15.32
C GLY A 337 -15.13 -14.98 -14.76
N ASP A 338 -16.14 -15.85 -14.77
CA ASP A 338 -17.47 -15.59 -14.22
C ASP A 338 -17.38 -14.82 -12.90
N GLN A 339 -18.30 -13.86 -12.72
CA GLN A 339 -18.52 -13.20 -11.43
C GLN A 339 -18.52 -14.25 -10.32
N PRO A 340 -17.94 -13.97 -9.13
CA PRO A 340 -18.07 -14.86 -7.99
C PRO A 340 -19.56 -14.92 -7.62
N GLY A 341 -20.24 -15.92 -8.17
CA GLY A 341 -21.54 -16.33 -7.70
C GLY A 341 -21.34 -16.80 -6.27
N VAL A 342 -22.10 -16.18 -5.36
CA VAL A 342 -22.36 -16.62 -3.99
C VAL A 342 -22.12 -18.14 -3.87
N TYR A 343 -21.00 -18.51 -3.28
CA TYR A 343 -20.65 -19.91 -3.08
C TYR A 343 -21.47 -20.42 -1.88
N GLU A 344 -22.67 -20.94 -2.13
CA GLU A 344 -23.34 -21.77 -1.13
C GLU A 344 -22.62 -23.13 -1.08
N PRO A 345 -22.05 -23.54 0.07
CA PRO A 345 -21.48 -24.87 0.18
C PRO A 345 -22.61 -25.88 0.11
N SER A 346 -22.63 -26.66 -0.98
CA SER A 346 -23.57 -27.77 -1.14
C SER A 346 -23.29 -28.83 -0.06
N ALA A 347 -24.07 -28.78 1.02
CA ALA A 347 -24.14 -29.86 2.00
C ALA A 347 -24.73 -31.10 1.32
N ARG A 348 -23.88 -32.03 0.89
CA ARG A 348 -24.30 -33.43 0.69
C ARG A 348 -24.19 -34.16 2.02
N ALA A 349 -25.30 -34.23 2.73
CA ALA A 349 -25.56 -35.29 3.70
C ALA A 349 -26.49 -36.34 3.06
N ASN A 350 -26.27 -37.60 3.43
CA ASN A 350 -26.93 -38.83 2.95
C ASN A 350 -28.45 -38.76 2.75
#